data_AF-A0A2W4HVB5-F1
#
_entry.id   AF-A0A2W4HVB5-F1
#
_cell.length_a   1.000
_cell.length_b   1.000
_cell.length_c   1.000
_cell.angle_alpha   90.00
_cell.angle_beta   90.00
_cell.angle_gamma   90.00
#
_symmetry.space_group_name_H-M   'P 1'
#
loop_
_entity.id
_entity.type
_entity.pdbx_description
1 polymer ?
#
loop_
_entity_poly.entity_id
_entity_poly.type
_entity_poly.pdbx_seq_one_letter_code
_entity_poly.pdbx_strand_id
1 'polypeptide(L)'
;MCKVLKVSRSGYYKWLKSRVSKRLKERAKLLQRILEIFESSRENYGCPRVYAQLRAEGWTCNYKVVEELMRMNEIRARRRRSHVSTTNSKHNYPIAPNVL
;
A
#
# COMPACT_ATOMS: atom_id res chain seq x y z
N MET A 1 2.25 -23.76 -32.22
CA MET A 1 2.79 -22.94 -31.11
C MET A 1 4.33 -22.88 -31.09
N CYS A 2 5.06 -23.92 -30.66
CA CYS A 2 6.53 -23.85 -30.46
C CYS A 2 7.33 -23.56 -31.75
N LYS A 3 6.94 -24.19 -32.89
CA LYS A 3 7.57 -23.95 -34.21
C LYS A 3 7.32 -22.53 -34.74
N VAL A 4 6.15 -21.96 -34.45
CA VAL A 4 5.75 -20.61 -34.87
C VAL A 4 6.51 -19.55 -34.07
N LEU A 5 6.70 -19.80 -32.76
CA LEU A 5 7.37 -18.89 -31.84
C LEU A 5 8.89 -19.11 -31.74
N LYS A 6 9.47 -20.01 -32.56
CA LYS A 6 10.90 -20.39 -32.55
C LYS A 6 11.48 -20.72 -31.16
N VAL A 7 10.67 -21.31 -30.27
CA VAL A 7 11.10 -21.77 -28.92
C VAL A 7 11.20 -23.29 -28.85
N SER A 8 12.14 -23.79 -28.04
CA SER A 8 12.28 -25.21 -27.81
C SER A 8 11.04 -25.78 -27.10
N ARG A 9 10.66 -27.01 -27.49
CA ARG A 9 9.49 -27.71 -26.92
C ARG A 9 9.64 -27.89 -25.40
N SER A 10 10.83 -28.24 -24.94
CA SER A 10 11.17 -28.37 -23.53
C SER A 10 11.09 -27.03 -22.78
N GLY A 11 11.55 -25.94 -23.40
CA GLY A 11 11.42 -24.58 -22.85
C GLY A 11 9.96 -24.15 -22.69
N TYR A 12 9.12 -24.40 -23.71
CA TYR A 12 7.69 -24.11 -23.66
C TYR A 12 6.98 -24.85 -22.52
N TYR A 13 7.18 -26.16 -22.40
CA TYR A 13 6.56 -26.92 -21.31
C TYR A 13 7.17 -26.62 -19.95
N LYS A 14 8.45 -26.26 -19.86
CA LYS A 14 9.07 -25.79 -18.61
C LYS A 14 8.47 -24.48 -18.15
N TRP A 15 8.25 -23.52 -19.05
CA TRP A 15 7.52 -22.28 -18.76
C TRP A 15 6.07 -22.57 -18.33
N LEU A 16 5.37 -23.43 -19.08
CA LEU A 16 3.99 -23.85 -18.74
C LEU A 16 3.90 -24.54 -17.36
N LYS A 17 4.91 -25.36 -17.01
CA LYS A 17 5.02 -26.03 -15.70
C LYS A 17 5.57 -25.14 -14.60
N SER A 18 6.19 -24.00 -14.93
CA SER A 18 6.72 -23.05 -13.95
C SER A 18 5.56 -22.31 -13.29
N ARG A 19 4.81 -23.05 -12.49
CA ARG A 19 3.82 -22.51 -11.55
C ARG A 19 4.54 -21.61 -10.55
N VAL A 20 3.85 -20.53 -10.17
CA VAL A 20 4.08 -19.62 -9.03
C VAL A 20 5.44 -19.84 -8.35
N SER A 21 6.43 -19.03 -8.76
CA SER A 21 7.78 -19.05 -8.17
C SER A 21 7.70 -18.97 -6.64
N LYS A 22 8.66 -19.60 -5.93
CA LYS A 22 8.78 -19.51 -4.46
C LYS A 22 8.69 -18.05 -3.98
N ARG A 23 9.35 -17.15 -4.72
CA ARG A 23 9.33 -15.70 -4.47
C ARG A 23 7.94 -15.08 -4.56
N LEU A 24 7.09 -15.57 -5.48
CA LEU A 24 5.72 -15.09 -5.62
C LEU A 24 4.85 -15.55 -4.45
N LYS A 25 5.07 -16.77 -3.93
CA LYS A 25 4.42 -17.26 -2.72
C LYS A 25 4.83 -16.46 -1.48
N GLU A 26 6.12 -16.15 -1.33
CA GLU A 26 6.62 -15.32 -0.23
C GLU A 26 6.05 -13.91 -0.29
N ARG A 27 5.99 -13.31 -1.48
CA ARG A 27 5.34 -12.00 -1.69
C ARG A 27 3.86 -12.04 -1.34
N ALA A 28 3.15 -13.11 -1.68
CA ALA A 28 1.74 -13.27 -1.32
C ALA A 28 1.54 -13.37 0.21
N LYS A 29 2.41 -14.12 0.91
CA LYS A 29 2.39 -14.19 2.39
C LYS A 29 2.68 -12.83 3.03
N LEU A 30 3.68 -12.12 2.51
CA LEU A 30 4.03 -10.78 2.99
C LEU A 30 2.87 -9.80 2.78
N LEU A 31 2.22 -9.86 1.62
CA LEU A 31 1.06 -9.04 1.30
C LEU A 31 -0.12 -9.31 2.24
N GLN A 32 -0.41 -10.58 2.54
CA GLN A 32 -1.45 -10.95 3.50
C GLN A 32 -1.16 -10.32 4.87
N ARG A 33 0.09 -10.39 5.33
CA ARG A 33 0.46 -9.77 6.62
C ARG A 33 0.38 -8.24 6.60
N ILE A 34 0.77 -7.60 5.48
CA ILE A 34 0.62 -6.16 5.29
C ILE A 34 -0.85 -5.75 5.42
N LEU A 35 -1.77 -6.50 4.83
CA LEU A 35 -3.21 -6.23 4.90
C LEU A 35 -3.74 -6.36 6.34
N GLU A 36 -3.36 -7.41 7.07
CA GLU A 36 -3.75 -7.60 8.47
C GLU A 36 -3.29 -6.42 9.35
N ILE A 37 -2.04 -5.98 9.18
CA ILE A 37 -1.51 -4.82 9.89
C ILE A 37 -2.28 -3.55 9.50
N PHE A 38 -2.51 -3.34 8.21
CA PHE A 38 -3.22 -2.16 7.71
C PHE A 38 -4.64 -2.07 8.27
N GLU A 39 -5.38 -3.18 8.26
CA GLU A 39 -6.73 -3.28 8.81
C GLU A 39 -6.74 -3.06 10.33
N SER A 40 -5.82 -3.69 11.07
CA SER A 40 -5.68 -3.47 12.52
C SER A 40 -5.37 -2.01 12.89
N SER A 41 -4.68 -1.29 12.00
CA SER A 41 -4.34 0.12 12.17
C SER A 41 -5.47 1.09 11.79
N ARG A 42 -6.64 0.56 11.42
CA ARG A 42 -7.79 1.31 10.87
C ARG A 42 -7.38 2.14 9.66
N GLU A 43 -6.59 1.54 8.77
CA GLU A 43 -6.11 2.15 7.52
C GLU A 43 -5.21 3.38 7.71
N ASN A 44 -4.74 3.67 8.93
CA ASN A 44 -3.95 4.87 9.20
C ASN A 44 -2.47 4.68 8.89
N TYR A 45 -1.98 3.44 8.87
CA TYR A 45 -0.56 3.18 8.71
C TYR A 45 -0.15 3.19 7.24
N GLY A 46 0.87 3.99 6.95
CA GLY A 46 1.57 3.96 5.66
C GLY A 46 2.77 3.03 5.70
N CYS A 47 3.46 2.91 4.57
CA CYS A 47 4.62 2.03 4.40
C CYS A 47 5.67 2.13 5.54
N PRO A 48 6.06 3.33 6.05
CA PRO A 48 7.01 3.42 7.15
C PRO A 48 6.56 2.71 8.43
N ARG A 49 5.28 2.84 8.80
CA ARG A 49 4.73 2.23 10.02
C ARG A 49 4.48 0.75 9.85
N VAL A 50 3.95 0.35 8.70
CA VAL A 50 3.77 -1.07 8.35
C VAL A 50 5.12 -1.78 8.35
N TYR A 51 6.15 -1.19 7.74
CA TYR A 51 7.50 -1.76 7.72
C TYR A 51 8.11 -1.90 9.12
N ALA A 52 7.96 -0.87 9.97
CA ALA A 52 8.43 -0.93 11.34
C ALA A 52 7.75 -2.07 12.13
N GLN A 53 6.44 -2.24 11.95
CA GLN A 53 5.69 -3.31 12.60
C GLN A 53 6.09 -4.70 12.09
N LEU A 54 6.25 -4.87 10.77
CA LEU A 54 6.77 -6.12 10.19
C LEU A 54 8.15 -6.48 10.75
N ARG A 55 9.04 -5.50 10.94
CA ARG A 55 10.35 -5.70 11.56
C ARG A 55 10.24 -6.08 13.04
N ALA A 56 9.33 -5.46 13.78
CA ALA A 56 9.07 -5.80 15.18
C ALA A 56 8.53 -7.23 15.33
N GLU A 57 7.77 -7.71 14.35
CA GLU A 57 7.26 -9.08 14.27
C GLU A 57 8.30 -10.10 13.75
N GLY A 58 9.52 -9.66 13.45
CA GLY A 58 10.62 -10.53 13.03
C GLY A 58 10.72 -10.79 11.53
N TRP A 59 9.96 -10.09 10.69
CA TRP A 59 10.04 -10.27 9.23
C TRP A 59 11.33 -9.67 8.66
N THR A 60 12.02 -10.45 7.84
CA THR A 60 13.20 -10.01 7.07
C THR A 60 12.79 -9.58 5.66
N CYS A 61 12.13 -8.43 5.55
CA CYS A 61 11.74 -7.84 4.27
C CYS A 61 12.47 -6.51 4.02
N ASN A 62 12.63 -6.14 2.75
CA ASN A 62 13.17 -4.83 2.35
C ASN A 62 12.04 -3.80 2.30
N TYR A 63 12.30 -2.59 2.80
CA TYR A 63 11.38 -1.45 2.70
C TYR A 63 10.81 -1.26 1.30
N LYS A 64 11.65 -1.29 0.26
CA LYS A 64 11.21 -1.10 -1.14
C LYS A 64 10.21 -2.17 -1.59
N VAL A 65 10.33 -3.40 -1.09
CA VAL A 65 9.39 -4.49 -1.44
C VAL A 65 8.05 -4.25 -0.77
N VAL A 66 8.03 -3.79 0.48
CA VAL A 66 6.80 -3.42 1.18
C VAL A 66 6.12 -2.25 0.48
N GLU A 67 6.88 -1.22 0.11
CA GLU A 67 6.38 -0.06 -0.64
C GLU A 67 5.77 -0.46 -1.99
N GLU A 68 6.49 -1.28 -2.77
CA GLU A 68 6.03 -1.77 -4.07
C GLU A 68 4.74 -2.59 -3.92
N LEU A 69 4.66 -3.48 -2.93
CA LEU A 69 3.47 -4.29 -2.67
C LEU A 69 2.28 -3.44 -2.23
N MET A 70 2.49 -2.47 -1.33
CA MET A 70 1.43 -1.55 -0.92
C MET A 70 0.92 -0.72 -2.11
N ARG A 71 1.84 -0.20 -2.93
CA ARG A 71 1.49 0.59 -4.13
C ARG A 71 0.71 -0.24 -5.15
N MET A 72 1.15 -1.47 -5.44
CA MET A 72 0.48 -2.37 -6.40
C MET A 72 -0.95 -2.76 -5.97
N ASN A 73 -1.23 -2.74 -4.66
CA ASN A 73 -2.54 -3.13 -4.11
C ASN A 73 -3.34 -1.91 -3.61
N GLU A 74 -2.94 -0.71 -4.02
CA GLU A 74 -3.60 0.55 -3.67
C GLU A 74 -3.75 0.79 -2.14
N ILE A 75 -2.90 0.14 -1.34
CA ILE A 75 -2.89 0.26 0.11
C ILE A 75 -2.20 1.58 0.46
N ARG A 76 -2.98 2.55 0.93
CA ARG A 76 -2.49 3.88 1.30
C ARG A 76 -3.08 4.31 2.63
N ALA A 77 -2.25 4.97 3.43
CA ALA A 77 -2.70 5.56 4.70
C ALA A 77 -3.83 6.56 4.45
N ARG A 78 -4.95 6.38 5.14
CA ARG A 78 -6.07 7.30 5.11
C ARG A 78 -5.71 8.55 5.89
N ARG A 79 -5.56 9.67 5.19
CA ARG A 79 -5.41 10.97 5.84
C ARG A 79 -6.79 11.53 6.18
N ARG A 80 -7.06 11.80 7.46
CA ARG A 80 -8.25 12.56 7.85
C ARG A 80 -8.12 13.98 7.30
N ARG A 81 -9.13 14.45 6.57
CA ARG A 81 -9.21 15.86 6.13
C ARG A 81 -9.38 16.73 7.37
N SER A 82 -8.47 17.69 7.58
CA SER A 82 -8.62 18.69 8.63
C SER A 82 -9.77 19.64 8.28
N HIS A 83 -10.55 20.03 9.28
CA HIS A 83 -11.52 21.11 9.12
C HIS A 83 -10.77 22.43 8.94
N VAL A 84 -11.15 23.21 7.93
CA VAL A 84 -10.59 24.55 7.68
C VAL A 84 -11.63 25.56 8.11
N SER A 85 -11.32 26.36 9.14
CA SER A 85 -12.18 27.48 9.54
C SER A 85 -11.97 28.64 8.56
N THR A 86 -12.92 28.84 7.66
CA THR A 86 -12.86 29.94 6.67
C THR A 86 -13.06 31.31 7.34
N THR A 87 -13.79 31.34 8.46
CA THR A 87 -14.12 32.56 9.19
C THR A 87 -13.16 32.73 10.36
N ASN A 88 -12.43 33.85 10.38
CA ASN A 88 -11.74 34.31 11.58
C ASN A 88 -12.68 35.24 12.35
N SER A 89 -13.50 34.69 13.24
CA SER A 89 -14.39 35.49 14.11
C SER A 89 -13.63 36.34 15.14
N LYS A 90 -12.34 36.07 15.37
CA LYS A 90 -11.45 36.84 16.24
C LYS A 90 -10.63 37.82 15.40
N HIS A 91 -11.30 38.73 14.71
CA HIS A 91 -10.65 39.80 13.94
C HIS A 91 -10.98 41.17 14.53
N ASN A 92 -10.09 42.14 14.32
CA ASN A 92 -10.30 43.53 14.73
C ASN A 92 -10.96 44.40 13.65
N TYR A 93 -11.44 43.81 12.55
CA TYR A 93 -12.20 44.55 11.53
C TYR A 93 -13.57 44.99 12.09
N PRO A 94 -14.10 46.14 11.60
CA PRO A 94 -15.40 46.64 12.06
C PRO A 94 -16.51 45.63 11.74
N ILE A 95 -17.29 45.30 12.78
CA ILE A 95 -18.45 44.42 12.68
C ILE A 95 -19.65 45.31 12.31
N ALA A 96 -20.41 44.92 11.28
CA ALA A 96 -21.60 45.65 10.90
C ALA A 96 -22.62 45.65 12.07
N PRO A 97 -23.23 46.80 12.40
CA PRO A 97 -24.23 46.87 13.47
C PRO A 97 -25.47 46.05 13.10
N ASN A 98 -26.02 45.34 14.08
CA ASN A 98 -27.20 44.52 13.89
C ASN A 98 -28.44 45.42 13.93
N VAL A 99 -29.05 45.67 12.77
CA VAL A 99 -30.25 46.50 12.64
C VAL A 99 -31.44 45.56 12.47
N LEU A 100 -32.30 45.49 13.49
CA LEU A 100 -33.54 44.71 13.51
C LEU A 100 -34.74 45.60 13.16
#